data_AF-A0A9W9GJP0-F1
#
_entry.id   AF-A0A9W9GJP0-F1
#
_cell.length_a   1.000
_cell.length_b   1.000
_cell.length_c   1.000
_cell.angle_alpha   90.00
_cell.angle_beta   90.00
_cell.angle_gamma   90.00
#
_symmetry.space_group_name_H-M   'P 1'
#
loop_
_entity.id
_entity.type
_entity.pdbx_description
1 polymer ?
#
loop_
_entity_poly.entity_id
_entity_poly.type
_entity_poly.pdbx_seq_one_letter_code
_entity_poly.pdbx_strand_id
1 'polypeptide(L)'
;MTYTVASHLDYFKVPLADFAAARPEFDGFAVGGYIFSHADPTPRVLLLQRALTDSMPGCWECPGGASELEADGTLLDSVVREILEESGLHVSHIVDLVAVDCWAHHRRNGATIRLSKYSFLVEVRESHQKSAGNWEYVPTLQIPVKLDPLEHQQFEWATEEHAQLSVQSTNGRYKLPLGHMGHQGRNILRAFEMIKERQGKVSGDLVQ
;
A
#
# COMPACT_ATOMS: atom_id res chain seq x y z
N MET A 1 -2.63 2.50 -18.58
CA MET A 1 -3.34 1.24 -18.23
C MET A 1 -4.62 1.60 -17.51
N THR A 2 -5.72 0.87 -17.72
CA THR A 2 -7.01 1.17 -17.09
C THR A 2 -7.16 0.42 -15.77
N TYR A 3 -7.21 1.15 -14.66
CA TYR A 3 -7.66 0.67 -13.36
C TYR A 3 -9.05 1.27 -13.08
N THR A 4 -9.78 0.67 -12.13
CA THR A 4 -11.04 1.20 -11.64
C THR A 4 -10.91 1.69 -10.20
N VAL A 5 -11.83 2.52 -9.74
CA VAL A 5 -11.78 3.13 -8.40
C VAL A 5 -13.16 3.03 -7.79
N ALA A 6 -13.25 2.60 -6.53
CA ALA A 6 -14.50 2.59 -5.79
C ALA A 6 -15.10 4.01 -5.72
N SER A 7 -16.41 4.15 -5.92
CA SER A 7 -17.05 5.46 -6.13
C SER A 7 -16.92 6.40 -4.93
N HIS A 8 -16.81 5.88 -3.70
CA HIS A 8 -16.60 6.71 -2.51
C HIS A 8 -15.20 7.36 -2.46
N LEU A 9 -14.28 6.95 -3.34
CA LEU A 9 -12.96 7.54 -3.50
C LEU A 9 -12.89 8.56 -4.66
N ASP A 10 -14.03 8.94 -5.26
CA ASP A 10 -14.08 9.91 -6.36
C ASP A 10 -13.42 11.26 -6.01
N TYR A 11 -13.38 11.61 -4.73
CA TYR A 11 -12.66 12.77 -4.21
C TYR A 11 -11.16 12.80 -4.60
N PHE A 12 -10.53 11.64 -4.80
CA PHE A 12 -9.11 11.53 -5.17
C PHE A 12 -8.86 11.58 -6.68
N LYS A 13 -9.90 11.69 -7.51
CA LYS A 13 -9.79 11.79 -8.98
C LYS A 13 -9.51 13.21 -9.47
N VAL A 14 -9.37 14.17 -8.56
CA VAL A 14 -8.99 15.55 -8.90
C VAL A 14 -7.52 15.60 -9.35
N PRO A 15 -7.13 16.57 -10.21
CA PRO A 15 -5.72 16.76 -10.57
C PRO A 15 -4.83 16.88 -9.33
N LEU A 16 -3.66 16.24 -9.35
CA LEU A 16 -2.76 16.22 -8.19
C LEU A 16 -2.33 17.64 -7.77
N ALA A 17 -2.15 18.55 -8.72
CA ALA A 17 -1.87 19.96 -8.46
C ALA A 17 -3.01 20.64 -7.67
N ASP A 18 -4.27 20.39 -8.01
CA ASP A 18 -5.43 20.93 -7.30
C ASP A 18 -5.57 20.30 -5.92
N PHE A 19 -5.31 18.99 -5.80
CA PHE A 19 -5.28 18.27 -4.53
C PHE A 19 -4.25 18.88 -3.55
N ALA A 20 -3.07 19.19 -4.07
CA ALA A 20 -1.97 19.80 -3.33
C ALA A 20 -2.29 21.27 -2.97
N ALA A 21 -2.80 22.06 -3.92
CA ALA A 21 -3.18 23.44 -3.69
C ALA A 21 -4.28 23.59 -2.62
N ALA A 22 -5.19 22.61 -2.51
CA ALA A 22 -6.21 22.55 -1.48
C ALA A 22 -5.67 22.22 -0.07
N ARG A 23 -4.39 21.85 0.06
CA ARG A 23 -3.73 21.43 1.29
C ARG A 23 -2.37 22.12 1.51
N PRO A 24 -2.35 23.47 1.62
CA PRO A 24 -1.12 24.24 1.76
C PRO A 24 -0.36 23.96 3.07
N GLU A 25 -0.96 23.22 4.00
CA GLU A 25 -0.32 22.74 5.21
C GLU A 25 0.70 21.60 4.99
N PHE A 26 0.74 21.00 3.79
CA PHE A 26 1.73 19.98 3.44
C PHE A 26 2.65 20.48 2.33
N ASP A 27 3.92 20.10 2.46
CA ASP A 27 4.99 20.43 1.51
C ASP A 27 5.23 19.28 0.52
N GLY A 28 4.62 18.11 0.74
CA GLY A 28 4.68 16.95 -0.14
C GLY A 28 3.68 15.86 0.22
N PHE A 29 3.40 15.00 -0.76
CA PHE A 29 2.46 13.90 -0.63
C PHE A 29 3.15 12.58 -0.95
N ALA A 30 2.74 11.52 -0.27
CA ALA A 30 3.18 10.17 -0.52
C ALA A 30 1.97 9.25 -0.59
N VAL A 31 2.17 8.07 -1.15
CA VAL A 31 1.13 7.07 -1.31
C VAL A 31 1.59 5.68 -0.88
N GLY A 32 0.65 4.78 -0.64
CA GLY A 32 0.92 3.37 -0.38
C GLY A 32 -0.22 2.48 -0.82
N GLY A 33 0.09 1.23 -1.15
CA GLY A 33 -0.88 0.23 -1.58
C GLY A 33 -0.78 -1.07 -0.79
N TYR A 34 -1.78 -1.38 0.01
CA TYR A 34 -1.93 -2.69 0.63
C TYR A 34 -2.54 -3.68 -0.37
N ILE A 35 -1.75 -4.66 -0.78
CA ILE A 35 -2.15 -5.73 -1.70
C ILE A 35 -2.28 -7.01 -0.91
N PHE A 36 -3.45 -7.67 -1.01
CA PHE A 36 -3.69 -8.95 -0.35
C PHE A 36 -3.74 -10.11 -1.35
N SER A 37 -3.17 -11.24 -0.94
CA SER A 37 -3.47 -12.53 -1.56
C SER A 37 -4.71 -13.14 -0.90
N HIS A 38 -5.59 -13.70 -1.74
CA HIS A 38 -6.86 -14.29 -1.33
C HIS A 38 -6.97 -15.79 -1.67
N ALA A 39 -5.93 -16.40 -2.25
CA ALA A 39 -5.95 -17.81 -2.61
C ALA A 39 -5.77 -18.74 -1.39
N ASP A 40 -5.18 -18.24 -0.31
CA ASP A 40 -5.04 -18.97 0.95
C ASP A 40 -6.19 -18.64 1.91
N PRO A 41 -6.63 -19.57 2.78
CA PRO A 41 -7.67 -19.31 3.77
C PRO A 41 -7.26 -18.23 4.80
N THR A 42 -5.96 -18.02 4.98
CA THR A 42 -5.42 -16.94 5.82
C THR A 42 -4.97 -15.80 4.90
N PRO A 43 -5.58 -14.60 5.02
CA PRO A 43 -5.14 -13.44 4.25
C PRO A 43 -3.67 -13.12 4.47
N ARG A 44 -2.98 -12.73 3.41
CA ARG A 44 -1.58 -12.29 3.46
C ARG A 44 -1.40 -10.99 2.71
N VAL A 45 -0.67 -10.05 3.28
CA VAL A 45 -0.36 -8.75 2.67
C VAL A 45 1.05 -8.75 2.09
N LEU A 46 1.24 -8.15 0.91
CA LEU A 46 2.57 -7.96 0.34
C LEU A 46 3.32 -6.87 1.11
N LEU A 47 4.49 -7.22 1.66
CA LEU A 47 5.45 -6.28 2.20
C LEU A 47 6.77 -6.37 1.43
N LEU A 48 7.39 -5.22 1.19
CA LEU A 48 8.70 -5.07 0.57
C LEU A 48 9.70 -4.64 1.65
N GLN A 49 10.92 -5.16 1.59
CA GLN A 49 12.01 -4.74 2.45
C GLN A 49 12.90 -3.74 1.72
N ARG A 50 13.02 -2.54 2.28
CA ARG A 50 13.92 -1.49 1.78
C ARG A 50 15.37 -1.99 1.71
N ALA A 51 16.05 -1.66 0.62
CA ALA A 51 17.45 -1.97 0.41
C ALA A 51 18.33 -1.35 1.51
N LEU A 52 19.43 -2.01 1.85
CA LEU A 52 20.36 -1.48 2.87
C LEU A 52 21.04 -0.17 2.45
N THR A 53 21.06 0.14 1.16
CA THR A 53 21.62 1.37 0.57
C THR A 53 20.64 2.53 0.56
N ASP A 54 19.38 2.27 0.87
CA ASP A 54 18.30 3.25 0.81
C ASP A 54 18.07 3.91 2.18
N SER A 55 17.21 4.92 2.23
CA SER A 55 16.68 5.48 3.46
C SER A 55 15.96 4.40 4.27
N MET A 56 15.98 4.51 5.60
CA MET A 56 15.37 3.51 6.50
C MET A 56 15.76 2.05 6.17
N PRO A 57 17.06 1.73 6.11
CA PRO A 57 17.54 0.48 5.55
C PRO A 57 17.00 -0.74 6.29
N GLY A 58 16.52 -1.72 5.52
CA GLY A 58 15.98 -2.99 6.02
C GLY A 58 14.61 -2.91 6.66
N CYS A 59 13.95 -1.74 6.65
CA CYS A 59 12.56 -1.61 7.07
C CYS A 59 11.62 -2.28 6.07
N TRP A 60 10.50 -2.80 6.56
CA TRP A 60 9.44 -3.42 5.77
C TRP A 60 8.24 -2.50 5.64
N GLU A 61 7.67 -2.42 4.45
CA GLU A 61 6.54 -1.54 4.12
C GLU A 61 5.67 -2.12 3.01
N CYS A 62 4.48 -1.54 2.82
CA CYS A 62 3.72 -1.77 1.59
C CYS A 62 4.35 -0.97 0.44
N PRO A 63 4.18 -1.40 -0.82
CA PRO A 63 4.65 -0.63 -1.95
C PRO A 63 4.08 0.80 -1.94
N GLY A 64 4.90 1.80 -2.25
CA GLY A 64 4.50 3.20 -2.28
C GLY A 64 5.62 4.19 -2.01
N GLY A 65 5.60 5.29 -2.76
CA GLY A 65 6.58 6.36 -2.66
C GLY A 65 5.95 7.75 -2.69
N ALA A 66 6.72 8.72 -3.17
CA ALA A 66 6.33 10.11 -3.23
C ALA A 66 5.46 10.38 -4.47
N SER A 67 4.46 11.25 -4.33
CA SER A 67 3.71 11.73 -5.48
C SER A 67 4.51 12.78 -6.25
N GLU A 68 4.51 12.69 -7.58
CA GLU A 68 5.25 13.57 -8.48
C GLU A 68 4.31 14.52 -9.21
N LEU A 69 4.28 15.80 -8.83
CA LEU A 69 3.34 16.78 -9.39
C LEU A 69 3.41 16.96 -10.92
N GLU A 70 4.58 16.72 -11.51
CA GLU A 70 4.82 16.89 -12.95
C GLU A 70 4.55 15.62 -13.76
N ALA A 71 4.49 14.44 -13.11
CA ALA A 71 4.36 13.14 -13.77
C ALA A 71 3.02 12.46 -13.47
N ASP A 72 2.49 12.63 -12.27
CA ASP A 72 1.25 11.99 -11.80
C ASP A 72 0.04 12.89 -12.07
N GLY A 73 -0.98 12.34 -12.76
CA GLY A 73 -2.22 13.06 -13.04
C GLY A 73 -3.06 13.30 -11.79
N THR A 74 -3.15 12.29 -10.92
CA THR A 74 -3.92 12.29 -9.67
C THR A 74 -3.13 11.58 -8.57
N LEU A 75 -3.58 11.72 -7.32
CA LEU A 75 -2.99 10.95 -6.20
C LEU A 75 -3.09 9.43 -6.42
N LEU A 76 -4.16 8.98 -7.10
CA LEU A 76 -4.37 7.58 -7.43
C LEU A 76 -3.41 7.09 -8.52
N ASP A 77 -3.02 7.95 -9.47
CA ASP A 77 -2.01 7.61 -10.46
C ASP A 77 -0.63 7.40 -9.82
N SER A 78 -0.28 8.16 -8.77
CA SER A 78 0.91 7.89 -7.96
C SER A 78 0.86 6.47 -7.37
N VAL A 79 -0.27 6.04 -6.81
CA VAL A 79 -0.42 4.68 -6.24
C VAL A 79 -0.13 3.62 -7.30
N VAL A 80 -0.67 3.82 -8.50
CA VAL A 80 -0.54 2.86 -9.61
C VAL A 80 0.90 2.81 -10.13
N ARG A 81 1.57 3.96 -10.26
CA ARG A 81 2.97 4.05 -10.68
C ARG A 81 3.89 3.37 -9.67
N GLU A 82 3.80 3.74 -8.40
CA GLU A 82 4.68 3.23 -7.34
C GLU A 82 4.55 1.70 -7.17
N ILE A 83 3.33 1.16 -7.16
CA ILE A 83 3.14 -0.29 -7.08
C ILE A 83 3.78 -1.00 -8.29
N LEU A 84 3.67 -0.43 -9.48
CA LEU A 84 4.26 -1.02 -10.68
C LEU A 84 5.80 -0.98 -10.60
N GLU A 85 6.38 0.15 -10.23
CA GLU A 85 7.82 0.36 -10.15
C GLU A 85 8.45 -0.56 -9.09
N GLU A 86 7.88 -0.61 -7.89
CA GLU A 86 8.49 -1.31 -6.75
C GLU A 86 8.15 -2.81 -6.69
N SER A 87 7.07 -3.26 -7.34
CA SER A 87 6.62 -4.66 -7.24
C SER A 87 6.38 -5.36 -8.58
N GLY A 88 6.37 -4.62 -9.70
CA GLY A 88 6.05 -5.15 -11.02
C GLY A 88 4.57 -5.54 -11.21
N LEU A 89 3.73 -5.31 -10.20
CA LEU A 89 2.30 -5.65 -10.22
C LEU A 89 1.47 -4.50 -10.79
N HIS A 90 0.36 -4.84 -11.45
CA HIS A 90 -0.50 -3.85 -12.06
C HIS A 90 -1.81 -3.69 -11.29
N VAL A 91 -2.03 -2.50 -10.74
CA VAL A 91 -3.31 -2.14 -10.13
C VAL A 91 -4.45 -2.33 -11.14
N SER A 92 -5.51 -2.97 -10.66
CA SER A 92 -6.76 -3.25 -11.37
C SER A 92 -7.94 -2.50 -10.74
N HIS A 93 -7.95 -2.41 -9.42
CA HIS A 93 -9.00 -1.73 -8.67
C HIS A 93 -8.43 -1.07 -7.40
N ILE A 94 -8.79 0.19 -7.14
CA ILE A 94 -8.52 0.88 -5.88
C ILE A 94 -9.78 0.81 -5.03
N VAL A 95 -9.65 0.14 -3.89
CA VAL A 95 -10.75 -0.47 -3.17
C VAL A 95 -11.25 0.41 -2.03
N ASP A 96 -10.32 0.99 -1.27
CA ASP A 96 -10.63 1.84 -0.12
C ASP A 96 -9.43 2.65 0.35
N LEU A 97 -9.67 3.69 1.14
CA LEU A 97 -8.64 4.40 1.88
C LEU A 97 -8.41 3.71 3.22
N VAL A 98 -7.21 3.20 3.46
CA VAL A 98 -6.84 2.57 4.74
C VAL A 98 -6.49 3.64 5.76
N ALA A 99 -5.58 4.55 5.44
CA ALA A 99 -5.09 5.53 6.39
C ALA A 99 -4.56 6.80 5.71
N VAL A 100 -4.53 7.88 6.48
CA VAL A 100 -3.79 9.11 6.17
C VAL A 100 -2.84 9.40 7.33
N ASP A 101 -1.54 9.31 7.07
CA ASP A 101 -0.50 9.66 8.04
C ASP A 101 0.08 11.03 7.70
N CYS A 102 0.32 11.84 8.72
CA CYS A 102 0.99 13.12 8.55
C CYS A 102 2.17 13.22 9.50
N TRP A 103 3.33 13.64 9.00
CA TRP A 103 4.52 13.85 9.83
C TRP A 103 5.38 14.99 9.32
N ALA A 104 6.28 15.46 10.17
CA ALA A 104 7.27 16.46 9.82
C ALA A 104 8.66 15.80 9.75
N HIS A 105 9.39 16.06 8.67
CA HIS A 105 10.79 15.69 8.51
C HIS A 105 11.68 16.92 8.67
N HIS A 106 12.57 16.90 9.66
CA HIS A 106 13.53 17.98 9.89
C HIS A 106 14.82 17.71 9.11
N ARG A 107 15.13 18.58 8.14
CA ARG A 107 16.36 18.51 7.35
C ARG A 107 17.54 19.07 8.15
N ARG A 108 18.76 18.64 7.80
CA ARG A 108 20.01 19.08 8.45
C ARG A 108 20.26 20.59 8.33
N ASN A 109 19.67 21.24 7.32
CA ASN A 109 19.77 22.69 7.12
C ASN A 109 18.76 23.49 7.97
N GLY A 110 18.02 22.85 8.88
CA GLY A 110 17.02 23.47 9.75
C GLY A 110 15.64 23.62 9.10
N ALA A 111 15.47 23.30 7.82
CA ALA A 111 14.17 23.30 7.18
C ALA A 111 13.31 22.14 7.70
N THR A 112 12.00 22.37 7.80
CA THR A 112 11.02 21.34 8.14
C THR A 112 10.11 21.11 6.96
N ILE A 113 9.86 19.85 6.62
CA ILE A 113 8.94 19.43 5.56
C ILE A 113 7.81 18.64 6.18
N ARG A 114 6.58 19.07 5.93
CA ARG A 114 5.36 18.39 6.37
C ARG A 114 4.88 17.50 5.23
N LEU A 115 4.77 16.22 5.50
CA LEU A 115 4.36 15.21 4.52
C LEU A 115 3.02 14.62 4.94
N SER A 116 2.20 14.26 3.95
CA SER A 116 0.98 13.47 4.13
C SER A 116 1.02 12.24 3.24
N LYS A 117 0.91 11.04 3.84
CA LYS A 117 0.84 9.77 3.12
C LYS A 117 -0.58 9.23 3.11
N TYR A 118 -1.10 8.90 1.93
CA TYR A 118 -2.40 8.27 1.74
C TYR A 118 -2.19 6.81 1.34
N SER A 119 -2.62 5.89 2.19
CA SER A 119 -2.45 4.45 1.94
C SER A 119 -3.80 3.82 1.60
N PHE A 120 -3.85 3.08 0.50
CA PHE A 120 -5.06 2.49 -0.05
C PHE A 120 -5.03 0.97 0.00
N LEU A 121 -6.20 0.36 0.07
CA LEU A 121 -6.38 -1.06 -0.24
C LEU A 121 -6.54 -1.19 -1.75
N VAL A 122 -5.84 -2.13 -2.36
CA VAL A 122 -5.77 -2.27 -3.83
C VAL A 122 -5.82 -3.74 -4.27
N GLU A 123 -6.40 -3.96 -5.45
CA GLU A 123 -6.37 -5.24 -6.15
C GLU A 123 -5.46 -5.14 -7.37
N VAL A 124 -4.68 -6.20 -7.62
CA VAL A 124 -3.76 -6.28 -8.76
C VAL A 124 -4.27 -7.30 -9.78
N ARG A 125 -3.93 -7.11 -11.06
CA ARG A 125 -4.37 -8.02 -12.13
C ARG A 125 -3.78 -9.41 -11.96
N GLU A 126 -2.53 -9.48 -11.51
CA GLU A 126 -1.78 -10.72 -11.38
C GLU A 126 -2.28 -11.63 -10.26
N SER A 127 -3.13 -11.13 -9.34
CA SER A 127 -3.75 -11.97 -8.31
C SER A 127 -5.01 -12.68 -8.81
N HIS A 128 -5.41 -12.46 -10.07
CA HIS A 128 -6.58 -13.04 -10.69
C HIS A 128 -6.21 -13.74 -12.01
N GLN A 129 -6.84 -14.89 -12.26
CA GLN A 129 -6.76 -15.57 -13.54
C GLN A 129 -8.16 -15.97 -14.00
N LYS A 130 -8.31 -16.11 -15.32
CA LYS A 130 -9.54 -16.61 -15.91
C LYS A 130 -9.40 -18.11 -16.19
N SER A 131 -10.18 -18.92 -15.48
CA SER A 131 -10.23 -20.37 -15.65
C SER A 131 -11.65 -20.78 -16.01
N ALA A 132 -11.83 -21.51 -17.12
CA ALA A 132 -13.13 -21.97 -17.60
C ALA A 132 -14.25 -20.89 -17.68
N GLY A 133 -13.88 -19.63 -17.90
CA GLY A 133 -14.83 -18.51 -17.98
C GLY A 133 -15.05 -17.76 -16.67
N ASN A 134 -14.61 -18.31 -15.53
CA ASN A 134 -14.72 -17.71 -14.20
C ASN A 134 -13.42 -17.03 -13.80
N TRP A 135 -13.54 -15.99 -12.97
CA TRP A 135 -12.39 -15.38 -12.30
C TRP A 135 -12.06 -16.17 -11.03
N GLU A 136 -10.79 -16.53 -10.89
CA GLU A 136 -10.26 -17.26 -9.75
C GLU A 136 -9.02 -16.54 -9.22
N TYR A 137 -8.79 -16.64 -7.91
CA TYR A 137 -7.56 -16.14 -7.31
C TYR A 137 -6.37 -17.00 -7.71
N VAL A 138 -5.26 -16.34 -8.06
CA VAL A 138 -3.98 -16.99 -8.31
C VAL A 138 -3.36 -17.40 -6.97
N PRO A 139 -2.81 -18.62 -6.82
CA PRO A 139 -2.10 -19.03 -5.62
C PRO A 139 -1.02 -18.01 -5.22
N THR A 140 -0.92 -17.69 -3.92
CA THR A 140 -0.03 -16.62 -3.40
C THR A 140 1.39 -16.68 -3.97
N LEU A 141 1.96 -17.89 -4.05
CA LEU A 141 3.34 -18.12 -4.53
C LEU A 141 3.50 -17.97 -6.05
N GLN A 142 2.41 -17.89 -6.82
CA GLN A 142 2.41 -17.72 -8.27
C GLN A 142 2.23 -16.26 -8.70
N ILE A 143 1.94 -15.34 -7.76
CA ILE A 143 1.88 -13.90 -8.05
C ILE A 143 3.32 -13.40 -8.31
N PRO A 144 3.64 -12.90 -9.51
CA PRO A 144 5.01 -12.64 -9.96
C PRO A 144 5.53 -11.28 -9.47
N VAL A 145 5.83 -11.16 -8.17
CA VAL A 145 6.43 -9.95 -7.60
C VAL A 145 7.85 -9.76 -8.15
N LYS A 146 8.15 -8.58 -8.67
CA LYS A 146 9.45 -8.16 -9.17
C LYS A 146 9.85 -6.83 -8.56
N LEU A 147 10.85 -6.86 -7.69
CA LEU A 147 11.35 -5.68 -6.99
C LEU A 147 12.18 -4.76 -7.88
N ASP A 148 12.14 -3.46 -7.58
CA ASP A 148 13.23 -2.56 -7.95
C ASP A 148 14.43 -2.81 -7.02
N PRO A 149 15.55 -3.36 -7.53
CA PRO A 149 16.72 -3.67 -6.69
C PRO A 149 17.44 -2.44 -6.13
N LEU A 150 17.17 -1.23 -6.63
CA LEU A 150 17.75 0.00 -6.08
C LEU A 150 17.07 0.43 -4.78
N GLU A 151 15.79 0.11 -4.64
CA GLU A 151 14.95 0.54 -3.51
C GLU A 151 14.60 -0.60 -2.56
N HIS A 152 14.43 -1.83 -3.08
CA HIS A 152 14.00 -3.00 -2.29
C HIS A 152 14.85 -4.23 -2.58
N GLN A 153 15.07 -5.04 -1.55
CA GLN A 153 15.96 -6.20 -1.61
C GLN A 153 15.25 -7.54 -1.37
N GLN A 154 14.08 -7.53 -0.73
CA GLN A 154 13.30 -8.73 -0.41
C GLN A 154 11.80 -8.38 -0.39
N PHE A 155 10.95 -9.40 -0.53
CA PHE A 155 9.52 -9.27 -0.32
C PHE A 155 8.98 -10.47 0.46
N GLU A 156 7.81 -10.29 1.08
CA GLU A 156 7.11 -11.36 1.76
C GLU A 156 5.59 -11.15 1.70
N TRP A 157 4.85 -12.26 1.59
CA TRP A 157 3.41 -12.30 1.84
C TRP A 157 3.15 -12.55 3.33
N ALA A 158 3.09 -11.46 4.08
CA ALA A 158 3.02 -11.43 5.54
C ALA A 158 1.64 -11.79 6.08
N THR A 159 1.58 -12.52 7.19
CA THR A 159 0.33 -12.81 7.94
C THR A 159 0.04 -11.69 8.94
N GLU A 160 -1.23 -11.60 9.38
CA GLU A 160 -1.64 -10.68 10.44
C GLU A 160 -0.85 -10.94 11.73
N GLU A 161 -0.64 -12.22 12.09
CA GLU A 161 0.10 -12.61 13.28
C GLU A 161 1.55 -12.09 13.26
N HIS A 162 2.29 -12.29 12.16
CA HIS A 162 3.66 -11.79 12.06
C HIS A 162 3.71 -10.26 12.07
N ALA A 163 2.75 -9.59 11.42
CA ALA A 163 2.65 -8.13 11.45
C ALA A 163 2.35 -7.64 12.88
N GLN A 164 1.42 -8.28 13.59
CA GLN A 164 1.03 -7.93 14.96
C GLN A 164 2.20 -8.04 15.93
N LEU A 165 2.95 -9.14 15.87
CA LEU A 165 4.15 -9.35 16.70
C LEU A 165 5.21 -8.27 16.41
N SER A 166 5.36 -7.87 15.15
CA SER A 166 6.29 -6.83 14.71
C SER A 166 5.90 -5.43 15.17
N VAL A 167 4.60 -5.16 15.35
CA VAL A 167 4.12 -3.90 15.95
C VAL A 167 4.33 -3.88 17.47
N GLN A 168 4.22 -5.03 18.13
CA GLN A 168 4.28 -5.14 19.60
C GLN A 168 5.69 -5.34 20.16
N SER A 169 6.63 -5.82 19.35
CA SER A 169 7.95 -6.24 19.81
C SER A 169 9.04 -5.90 18.81
N THR A 170 10.21 -5.50 19.31
CA THR A 170 11.43 -5.30 18.52
C THR A 170 12.00 -6.60 17.97
N ASN A 171 11.54 -7.76 18.48
CA ASN A 171 11.93 -9.09 18.02
C ASN A 171 10.94 -9.68 17.02
N GLY A 172 9.97 -8.89 16.54
CA GLY A 172 9.08 -9.35 15.48
C GLY A 172 9.82 -9.55 14.15
N ARG A 173 9.16 -10.28 13.25
CA ARG A 173 9.72 -10.67 11.96
C ARG A 173 10.06 -9.47 11.06
N TYR A 174 9.27 -8.41 11.15
CA TYR A 174 9.41 -7.23 10.30
C TYR A 174 9.92 -6.05 11.11
N LYS A 175 11.06 -5.49 10.69
CA LYS A 175 11.51 -4.17 11.15
C LYS A 175 10.60 -3.12 10.53
N LEU A 176 9.69 -2.52 11.30
CA LEU A 176 8.74 -1.52 10.79
C LEU A 176 9.29 -0.10 10.97
N PRO A 177 8.91 0.87 10.11
CA PRO A 177 9.27 2.27 10.30
C PRO A 177 8.86 2.80 11.68
N LEU A 178 9.70 3.69 12.24
CA LEU A 178 9.46 4.25 13.57
C LEU A 178 8.19 5.11 13.59
N GLY A 179 7.47 5.10 14.71
CA GLY A 179 6.15 5.74 14.83
C GLY A 179 6.11 7.27 14.65
N HIS A 180 7.25 7.97 14.62
CA HIS A 180 7.30 9.40 14.30
C HIS A 180 7.29 9.68 12.78
N MET A 181 7.38 8.64 11.95
CA MET A 181 7.25 8.69 10.48
C MET A 181 5.89 8.14 10.04
N GLY A 182 4.86 8.36 10.85
CA GLY A 182 3.53 7.78 10.68
C GLY A 182 3.34 6.43 11.39
N HIS A 183 2.10 5.95 11.43
CA HIS A 183 1.73 4.72 12.12
C HIS A 183 1.71 3.51 11.18
N GLN A 184 2.71 3.40 10.30
CA GLN A 184 2.78 2.40 9.21
C GLN A 184 2.48 0.97 9.68
N GLY A 185 3.09 0.54 10.79
CA GLY A 185 2.84 -0.78 11.37
C GLY A 185 1.39 -1.01 11.79
N ARG A 186 0.74 -0.02 12.39
CA ARG A 186 -0.68 -0.11 12.76
C ARG A 186 -1.60 -0.07 11.54
N ASN A 187 -1.19 0.63 10.49
CA ASN A 187 -1.97 0.71 9.25
C ASN A 187 -1.97 -0.62 8.50
N ILE A 188 -0.92 -1.44 8.62
CA ILE A 188 -0.93 -2.85 8.16
C ILE A 188 -2.06 -3.62 8.87
N LEU A 189 -2.15 -3.53 10.19
CA LEU A 189 -3.19 -4.23 10.98
C LEU A 189 -4.59 -3.73 10.64
N ARG A 190 -4.76 -2.42 10.46
CA ARG A 190 -6.01 -1.82 9.97
C ARG A 190 -6.41 -2.36 8.59
N ALA A 191 -5.45 -2.57 7.69
CA ALA A 191 -5.74 -3.18 6.38
C ALA A 191 -6.25 -4.63 6.54
N PHE A 192 -5.68 -5.42 7.46
CA PHE A 192 -6.20 -6.76 7.79
C PHE A 192 -7.63 -6.71 8.34
N GLU A 193 -7.94 -5.76 9.24
CA GLU A 193 -9.28 -5.55 9.77
C GLU A 193 -10.29 -5.29 8.63
N MET A 194 -9.95 -4.39 7.69
CA MET A 194 -10.78 -4.08 6.54
C MET A 194 -11.02 -5.29 5.63
N ILE A 195 -10.02 -6.16 5.43
CA ILE A 195 -10.19 -7.42 4.69
C ILE A 195 -11.15 -8.36 5.40
N LYS A 196 -11.03 -8.53 6.73
CA LYS A 196 -11.93 -9.39 7.51
C LYS A 196 -13.37 -8.91 7.43
N GLU A 197 -13.60 -7.60 7.57
CA GLU A 197 -14.95 -7.01 7.44
C GLU A 197 -15.56 -7.28 6.06
N ARG A 198 -14.76 -7.20 5.00
CA ARG A 198 -15.20 -7.46 3.61
C ARG A 198 -15.54 -8.93 3.38
N GLN A 199 -14.70 -9.85 3.86
CA GLN A 199 -14.96 -11.29 3.78
C GLN A 199 -16.20 -11.71 4.58
N GLY A 200 -16.43 -11.07 5.73
CA GLY A 200 -17.64 -11.28 6.55
C GLY A 200 -18.92 -10.80 5.86
N LYS A 201 -18.88 -9.67 5.15
CA LYS A 201 -20.03 -9.15 4.37
C LYS A 201 -20.38 -10.06 3.20
N VAL A 202 -19.39 -10.49 2.42
CA VAL A 202 -19.61 -11.44 1.30
C VAL A 202 -20.23 -12.75 1.76
N SER A 203 -19.80 -13.26 2.92
CA SER A 203 -20.37 -14.49 3.50
C SER A 203 -21.80 -14.30 4.02
N GLY A 204 -22.18 -13.08 4.45
CA GLY A 204 -23.53 -12.76 4.91
C GLY A 204 -24.54 -12.58 3.76
N ASP A 205 -24.11 -12.00 2.65
CA ASP A 205 -24.94 -11.77 1.45
C ASP A 205 -25.26 -13.07 0.68
N LEU A 206 -24.46 -14.12 0.84
CA LEU A 206 -24.70 -15.45 0.25
C LEU A 206 -25.69 -16.32 1.05
N VAL A 207 -26.13 -15.87 2.23
CA VAL A 207 -27.00 -16.63 3.15
C VAL A 207 -28.40 -16.02 3.28
N GLN A 208 -28.71 -14.96 2.50
CA GLN A 208 -30.04 -14.37 2.37
C GLN A 208 -30.66 -14.68 1.00
#